data_AF-A0A2E5I4M5-F1
#
_entry.id   AF-A0A2E5I4M5-F1
#
_cell.length_a   1.000
_cell.length_b   1.000
_cell.length_c   1.000
_cell.angle_alpha   90.00
_cell.angle_beta   90.00
_cell.angle_gamma   90.00
#
_symmetry.space_group_name_H-M   'P 1'
#
loop_
_entity.id
_entity.type
_entity.pdbx_description
1 polymer ?
#
loop_
_entity_poly.entity_id
_entity_poly.type
_entity_poly.pdbx_seq_one_letter_code
_entity_poly.pdbx_strand_id
1 'polypeptide(L)'
;MLSPGKKHRALSSGMASFSPDIKRKYEKKYVETIWQKMYEEHKIWIRWTHWPDNARDFRRKRETHALRVSTHIFNDKDQIDRMIQKVDSVARSM
;
A
#
# COMPACT_ATOMS: atom_id res chain seq x y z
N MET A 1 -17.18 16.64 -1.10
CA MET A 1 -17.28 15.44 -1.98
C MET A 1 -18.28 14.49 -1.34
N LEU A 2 -19.40 14.21 -2.01
CA LEU A 2 -20.39 13.25 -1.52
C LEU A 2 -19.84 11.84 -1.72
N SER A 3 -19.63 11.11 -0.62
CA SER A 3 -19.32 9.67 -0.69
C SER A 3 -20.44 8.95 -1.46
N PRO A 4 -20.13 7.96 -2.31
CA PRO A 4 -21.15 7.24 -3.07
C PRO A 4 -22.21 6.65 -2.13
N GLY A 5 -23.49 6.96 -2.39
CA GLY A 5 -24.60 6.40 -1.63
C GLY A 5 -24.64 4.86 -1.71
N LYS A 6 -25.35 4.20 -0.79
CA LYS A 6 -25.42 2.73 -0.67
C LYS A 6 -25.71 1.99 -2.00
N LYS A 7 -26.42 2.62 -2.94
CA LYS A 7 -26.74 2.09 -4.27
C LYS A 7 -25.55 1.96 -5.23
N HIS A 8 -24.43 2.65 -4.96
CA HIS A 8 -23.24 2.68 -5.83
C HIS A 8 -21.98 2.11 -5.16
N ARG A 9 -22.12 1.33 -4.08
CA ARG A 9 -20.98 0.63 -3.43
C ARG A 9 -20.15 -0.21 -4.40
N ALA A 10 -20.80 -0.80 -5.42
CA ALA A 10 -20.11 -1.57 -6.45
C ALA A 10 -19.18 -0.72 -7.36
N LEU A 11 -19.35 0.60 -7.36
CA LEU A 11 -18.54 1.54 -8.14
C LEU A 11 -17.49 2.27 -7.29
N SER A 12 -17.38 1.95 -5.99
CA SER A 12 -16.31 2.49 -5.15
C SER A 12 -15.12 1.55 -5.16
N SER A 13 -13.94 2.07 -5.55
CA SER A 13 -12.69 1.33 -5.37
C SER A 13 -12.26 1.40 -3.91
N GLY A 14 -12.10 0.24 -3.29
CA GLY A 14 -11.48 0.15 -1.98
C GLY A 14 -10.04 0.66 -2.04
N MET A 15 -9.60 1.34 -0.98
CA MET A 15 -8.22 1.73 -0.83
C MET A 15 -7.66 1.12 0.44
N ALA A 16 -6.54 0.43 0.31
CA ALA A 16 -5.83 -0.16 1.44
C ALA A 16 -4.41 0.38 1.46
N SER A 17 -3.95 0.75 2.65
CA SER A 17 -2.56 1.08 2.89
C SER A 17 -1.98 0.07 3.87
N PHE A 18 -0.80 -0.47 3.57
CA PHE A 18 -0.15 -1.48 4.41
C PHE A 18 1.38 -1.36 4.33
N SER A 19 2.03 -1.78 5.41
CA SER A 19 3.49 -1.92 5.44
C SER A 19 3.83 -3.41 5.40
N PRO A 20 4.65 -3.88 4.44
CA PRO A 20 5.02 -5.30 4.34
C PRO A 20 5.78 -5.81 5.58
N ASP A 21 6.47 -4.91 6.30
CA ASP A 21 7.09 -5.21 7.59
C ASP A 21 6.86 -4.06 8.57
N ILE A 22 6.07 -4.33 9.62
CA ILE A 22 5.73 -3.37 10.67
C ILE A 22 6.97 -2.84 11.39
N LYS A 23 8.04 -3.63 11.52
CA LYS A 23 9.27 -3.22 12.20
C LYS A 23 10.02 -2.16 11.40
N ARG A 24 9.91 -2.23 10.07
CA ARG A 24 10.59 -1.35 9.10
C ARG A 24 9.68 -0.24 8.58
N LYS A 25 8.50 -0.05 9.17
CA LYS A 25 7.50 0.91 8.70
C LYS A 25 7.97 2.37 8.71
N TYR A 26 9.01 2.71 9.47
CA TYR A 26 9.63 4.04 9.50
C TYR A 26 10.80 4.19 8.50
N GLU A 27 11.17 3.14 7.78
CA GLU A 27 12.27 3.15 6.82
C GLU A 27 11.77 3.51 5.42
N LYS A 28 11.85 4.79 5.04
CA LYS A 28 11.45 5.25 3.70
C LYS A 28 12.09 4.42 2.57
N LYS A 29 13.41 4.22 2.64
CA LYS A 29 14.19 3.50 1.62
C LYS A 29 13.72 2.05 1.43
N TYR A 30 13.26 1.40 2.49
CA TYR A 30 12.71 0.05 2.42
C TYR A 30 11.45 0.02 1.55
N VAL A 31 10.48 0.90 1.82
CA VAL A 31 9.23 0.99 1.06
C VAL A 31 9.47 1.44 -0.39
N GLU A 32 10.36 2.41 -0.61
CA GLU A 32 10.72 2.86 -1.96
C GLU A 32 11.38 1.76 -2.79
N THR A 33 12.24 0.95 -2.19
CA THR A 33 12.90 -0.16 -2.90
C THR A 33 11.90 -1.24 -3.29
N ILE A 34 10.96 -1.60 -2.40
CA ILE A 34 9.88 -2.54 -2.73
C ILE A 34 9.04 -1.97 -3.88
N TRP A 35 8.64 -0.70 -3.78
CA TRP A 35 7.88 -0.02 -4.83
C TRP A 35 8.60 -0.07 -6.19
N GLN A 36 9.90 0.22 -6.21
CA GLN A 36 10.71 0.23 -7.41
C GLN A 36 10.78 -1.17 -8.05
N LYS A 37 11.08 -2.22 -7.26
CA LYS A 37 11.11 -3.60 -7.73
C LYS A 37 9.76 -4.07 -8.28
N MET A 38 8.67 -3.74 -7.59
CA MET A 38 7.31 -4.08 -8.06
C MET A 38 7.01 -3.46 -9.44
N TYR A 39 7.46 -2.22 -9.67
CA TYR A 39 7.27 -1.54 -10.94
C TYR A 39 8.23 -2.03 -12.04
N GLU A 40 9.53 -2.09 -11.76
CA GLU A 40 10.55 -2.38 -12.76
C GLU A 40 10.55 -3.87 -13.18
N GLU A 41 10.47 -4.79 -12.21
CA GLU A 41 10.60 -6.24 -12.45
C GLU A 41 9.25 -6.90 -12.73
N HIS A 42 8.19 -6.45 -12.06
CA HIS A 42 6.88 -7.11 -12.13
C HIS A 42 5.82 -6.31 -12.89
N LYS A 43 6.14 -5.08 -13.32
CA LYS A 43 5.22 -4.17 -14.02
C LYS A 43 3.92 -3.91 -13.25
N ILE A 44 3.96 -4.03 -11.92
CA ILE A 44 2.83 -3.75 -11.03
C ILE A 44 3.02 -2.36 -10.44
N TRP A 45 2.17 -1.42 -10.85
CA TRP A 45 2.20 -0.08 -10.30
C TRP A 45 1.41 0.01 -8.99
N ILE A 46 2.12 0.28 -7.90
CA ILE A 46 1.55 0.53 -6.56
C ILE A 46 1.92 1.96 -6.20
N ARG A 47 1.04 2.70 -5.50
CA ARG A 47 1.45 3.99 -4.92
C ARG A 47 2.05 3.72 -3.54
N TRP A 48 2.92 4.58 -3.04
CA TRP A 48 3.24 4.59 -1.62
C TRP A 48 2.90 5.95 -1.03
N THR A 49 2.70 5.99 0.28
CA THR A 49 2.32 7.21 1.00
C THR A 49 2.92 7.18 2.40
N HIS A 50 2.81 8.30 3.12
CA HIS A 50 3.37 8.45 4.46
C HIS A 50 2.42 9.25 5.35
N TRP A 51 2.40 8.91 6.64
CA TRP A 51 1.65 9.65 7.66
C TRP A 51 2.19 9.33 9.07
N PRO A 52 2.04 10.24 10.04
CA PRO A 52 2.25 9.90 11.45
C PRO A 52 1.11 8.97 11.93
N ASP A 53 1.44 7.75 12.33
CA ASP A 53 0.46 6.68 12.62
C ASP A 53 -0.21 6.84 13.99
N ASN A 54 0.48 7.48 14.94
CA ASN A 54 -0.03 7.73 16.28
C ASN A 54 0.50 9.04 16.87
N ALA A 55 -0.04 9.47 18.02
CA ALA A 55 0.36 10.71 18.68
C ALA A 55 1.83 10.74 19.14
N ARG A 56 2.46 9.57 19.34
CA ARG A 56 3.89 9.48 19.67
C ARG A 56 4.75 9.74 18.43
N ASP A 57 4.34 9.24 17.28
CA ASP A 57 5.01 9.44 15.99
C ASP A 57 4.95 10.91 15.58
N PHE A 58 3.79 11.56 15.73
CA PHE A 58 3.64 13.00 15.51
C PHE A 58 4.61 13.83 16.37
N ARG A 59 4.66 13.56 17.69
CA ARG A 59 5.57 14.26 18.62
C ARG A 59 7.04 14.04 18.29
N ARG A 60 7.40 12.87 17.76
CA ARG A 60 8.78 12.49 17.39
C ARG A 60 9.15 12.85 15.96
N LYS A 61 8.25 13.51 15.21
CA LYS A 61 8.41 13.77 13.76
C LYS A 61 8.78 12.50 12.98
N ARG A 62 8.16 11.37 13.35
CA ARG A 62 8.32 10.07 12.67
C ARG A 62 7.13 9.82 11.77
N GLU A 63 7.39 9.30 10.58
CA GLU A 63 6.36 8.96 9.60
C GLU A 63 6.38 7.48 9.29
N THR A 64 5.20 6.87 9.30
CA THR A 64 5.02 5.53 8.75
C THR A 64 4.94 5.64 7.24
N HIS A 65 5.76 4.87 6.54
CA HIS A 65 5.74 4.68 5.10
C HIS A 65 4.99 3.39 4.78
N ALA A 66 4.07 3.45 3.84
CA ALA A 66 3.23 2.32 3.47
C ALA A 66 2.97 2.28 1.97
N LEU A 67 2.82 1.07 1.44
CA LEU A 67 2.27 0.83 0.13
C LEU A 67 0.76 1.09 0.19
N ARG A 68 0.22 1.72 -0.86
CA ARG A 68 -1.17 2.08 -1.00
C ARG A 68 -1.70 1.54 -2.32
N VAL A 69 -2.62 0.60 -2.21
CA VAL A 69 -3.24 -0.07 -3.33
C VAL A 69 -4.68 0.39 -3.44
N SER A 70 -5.10 0.72 -4.66
CA SER A 70 -6.50 0.88 -5.00
C SER A 70 -6.95 -0.46 -5.55
N THR A 71 -7.86 -1.14 -4.86
CA THR A 71 -8.56 -2.29 -5.43
C THR A 71 -9.55 -1.72 -6.43
N HIS A 72 -9.06 -1.45 -7.64
CA HIS A 72 -9.90 -0.90 -8.69
C HIS A 72 -11.09 -1.84 -8.90
N ILE A 73 -12.25 -1.30 -9.27
CA ILE A 73 -13.43 -2.11 -9.61
C ILE A 73 -13.20 -3.13 -10.73
N PHE A 74 -12.08 -3.04 -11.44
CA PHE A 74 -11.69 -3.95 -12.52
C PHE A 74 -10.67 -5.00 -12.07
N ASN A 75 -10.20 -4.95 -10.82
CA ASN A 75 -9.37 -6.00 -10.27
C ASN A 75 -10.23 -7.04 -9.56
N ASP A 76 -10.10 -8.29 -10.00
CA ASP A 76 -10.67 -9.41 -9.27
C ASP A 76 -9.85 -9.72 -8.00
N LYS A 77 -10.42 -10.56 -7.13
CA LYS A 77 -9.77 -10.96 -5.88
C LYS A 77 -8.41 -11.62 -6.12
N ASP A 78 -8.29 -12.47 -7.13
CA ASP A 78 -7.07 -13.23 -7.39
C ASP A 78 -5.93 -12.30 -7.86
N GLN A 79 -6.22 -11.25 -8.62
CA GLN A 79 -5.27 -10.22 -9.00
C GLN A 79 -4.75 -9.45 -7.79
N ILE A 80 -5.63 -9.14 -6.84
CA ILE A 80 -5.26 -8.46 -5.59
C ILE A 80 -4.40 -9.40 -4.73
N ASP A 81 -4.80 -10.66 -4.57
CA ASP A 81 -4.06 -11.66 -3.79
C ASP A 81 -2.67 -11.93 -4.39
N ARG A 82 -2.57 -12.06 -5.73
CA ARG A 82 -1.28 -12.20 -6.43
C ARG A 82 -0.38 -10.97 -6.21
N MET A 83 -0.94 -9.77 -6.24
CA MET A 83 -0.19 -8.54 -5.98
C MET A 83 0.34 -8.51 -4.53
N ILE A 84 -0.50 -8.85 -3.54
CA ILE A 84 -0.09 -8.89 -2.13
C ILE A 84 1.01 -9.94 -1.91
N GLN A 85 0.85 -11.14 -2.47
CA GLN A 85 1.85 -12.20 -2.39
C GLN A 85 3.18 -11.78 -3.03
N LYS A 86 3.12 -11.07 -4.16
CA LYS A 86 4.33 -10.57 -4.83
C LYS A 86 5.04 -9.51 -4.00
N VAL A 87 4.29 -8.59 -3.38
CA VAL A 87 4.85 -7.61 -2.44
C VAL A 87 5.55 -8.30 -1.27
N ASP A 88 4.93 -9.31 -0.66
CA ASP A 88 5.54 -10.07 0.44
C ASP A 88 6.82 -10.80 -0.02
N SER A 89 6.79 -11.43 -1.19
CA SER A 89 7.96 -12.09 -1.79
C SER A 89 9.12 -11.12 -2.02
N VAL A 90 8.86 -9.93 -2.54
CA VAL A 90 9.89 -8.90 -2.76
C VAL A 90 10.43 -8.40 -1.42
N ALA A 91 9.54 -8.12 -0.45
CA ALA A 91 9.90 -7.65 0.87
C ALA A 91 10.83 -8.61 1.61
N ARG A 92 10.57 -9.92 1.55
CA ARG A 92 11.40 -10.95 2.20
C ARG A 92 12.75 -11.20 1.52
N SER A 93 12.91 -10.75 0.28
CA SER A 93 14.17 -10.86 -0.47
C SER A 93 15.18 -9.76 -0.13
N MET A 94 14.81 -8.81 0.74
CA MET A 94 15.59 -7.63 1.12
C MET A 94 16.05 -7.69 2.57
#